data_AF-S5TIT4-F1
#
_entry.id   AF-S5TIT4-F1
#
_cell.length_a   1.000
_cell.length_b   1.000
_cell.length_c   1.000
_cell.angle_alpha   90.00
_cell.angle_beta   90.00
_cell.angle_gamma   90.00
#
_symmetry.space_group_name_H-M   'P 1'
#
loop_
_entity.id
_entity.type
_entity.pdbx_description
1 polymer ?
#
loop_
_entity_poly.entity_id
_entity_poly.type
_entity_poly.pdbx_seq_one_letter_code
_entity_poly.pdbx_strand_id
1 'polypeptide(L)'
;ANRLFLDILTSDRNAELNLRRMNEAGLLGRLIPDFGKIVAMMQFSMYHHYTVDEHLIRCIGVLAEIERGDGEKVHPLSHTLMPGLKKSREALYVAVLLHDIAKGRPEDHSEAGARIARRICPHMGLSPADTETVAWLVENHLVMS
;
A
#
# COMPACT_ATOMS: atom_id res chain seq x y z
N ALA A 1 -4.52 7.33 -17.26
CA ALA A 1 -5.09 6.44 -16.23
C ALA A 1 -4.20 6.37 -14.98
N ASN A 2 -2.90 6.10 -15.13
CA ASN A 2 -2.05 5.74 -13.98
C ASN A 2 -1.73 6.90 -13.02
N ARG A 3 -1.59 8.14 -13.50
CA ARG A 3 -1.46 9.32 -12.63
C ARG A 3 -2.71 9.57 -11.79
N LEU A 4 -3.89 9.40 -12.38
CA LEU A 4 -5.17 9.52 -11.66
C LEU A 4 -5.29 8.49 -10.54
N PHE A 5 -4.71 7.29 -10.71
CA PHE A 5 -4.69 6.31 -9.63
C PHE A 5 -3.84 6.77 -8.44
N LEU A 6 -2.65 7.33 -8.69
CA LEU A 6 -1.84 7.93 -7.62
C LEU A 6 -2.56 9.09 -6.93
N ASP A 7 -3.27 9.93 -7.69
CA ASP A 7 -4.06 11.02 -7.11
C ASP A 7 -5.20 10.51 -6.20
N ILE A 8 -5.80 9.35 -6.54
CA ILE A 8 -6.81 8.70 -5.70
C ILE A 8 -6.16 8.06 -4.46
N LEU A 9 -5.08 7.29 -4.66
CA LEU A 9 -4.35 6.60 -3.60
C LEU A 9 -3.82 7.57 -2.54
N THR A 10 -3.39 8.75 -2.97
CA THR A 10 -2.81 9.78 -2.11
C THR A 10 -3.77 10.94 -1.83
N SER A 11 -5.07 10.72 -2.05
CA SER A 11 -6.09 11.75 -1.92
C SER A 11 -6.32 12.17 -0.47
N ASP A 12 -6.35 13.48 -0.24
CA ASP A 12 -6.78 14.06 1.04
C ASP A 12 -8.29 13.86 1.29
N ARG A 13 -9.05 13.44 0.27
CA ARG A 13 -10.50 13.19 0.33
C ARG A 13 -10.81 11.73 0.62
N ASN A 14 -10.27 11.22 1.73
CA ASN A 14 -10.48 9.86 2.25
C ASN A 14 -10.08 8.76 1.25
N ALA A 15 -8.76 8.56 1.09
CA ALA A 15 -8.19 7.53 0.22
C ALA A 15 -8.73 6.12 0.52
N GLU A 16 -8.89 5.75 1.80
CA GLU A 16 -9.43 4.45 2.20
C GLU A 16 -10.81 4.20 1.59
N LEU A 17 -11.75 5.14 1.78
CA LEU A 17 -13.12 4.98 1.27
C LEU A 17 -13.13 4.87 -0.26
N ASN A 18 -12.29 5.63 -0.95
CA ASN A 18 -12.21 5.58 -2.41
C ASN A 18 -11.65 4.23 -2.88
N LEU A 19 -10.56 3.75 -2.27
CA LEU A 19 -9.98 2.44 -2.59
C LEU A 19 -10.95 1.30 -2.28
N ARG A 20 -11.68 1.37 -1.16
CA ARG A 20 -12.73 0.41 -0.80
C ARG A 20 -13.80 0.31 -1.87
N ARG A 21 -14.34 1.45 -2.32
CA ARG A 21 -15.33 1.49 -3.41
C ARG A 21 -14.77 0.94 -4.72
N MET A 22 -13.51 1.24 -5.03
CA MET A 22 -12.84 0.68 -6.20
C MET A 22 -12.66 -0.84 -6.08
N ASN A 23 -12.40 -1.37 -4.88
CA ASN A 23 -12.30 -2.80 -4.63
C ASN A 23 -13.66 -3.50 -4.81
N GLU A 24 -14.71 -2.96 -4.17
CA GLU A 24 -16.08 -3.48 -4.24
C GLU A 24 -16.62 -3.48 -5.68
N ALA A 25 -16.25 -2.49 -6.49
CA ALA A 25 -16.60 -2.43 -7.92
C ALA A 25 -15.73 -3.34 -8.81
N GLY A 26 -14.73 -4.05 -8.24
CA GLY A 26 -13.77 -4.88 -8.96
C GLY A 26 -12.75 -4.08 -9.79
N LEU A 27 -12.68 -2.75 -9.62
CA LEU A 27 -11.79 -1.88 -10.38
C LEU A 27 -10.33 -2.06 -9.97
N LEU A 28 -10.04 -2.21 -8.66
CA LEU A 28 -8.65 -2.41 -8.20
C LEU A 28 -8.03 -3.66 -8.79
N GLY A 29 -8.74 -4.80 -8.77
CA GLY A 29 -8.24 -6.04 -9.36
C GLY A 29 -8.05 -5.98 -10.87
N ARG A 30 -8.81 -5.13 -11.58
CA ARG A 30 -8.60 -4.89 -13.03
C ARG A 30 -7.43 -3.95 -13.31
N LEU A 31 -7.21 -2.96 -12.46
CA LEU A 31 -6.12 -2.00 -12.60
C LEU A 31 -4.77 -2.60 -12.19
N ILE A 32 -4.76 -3.38 -11.11
CA ILE A 32 -3.59 -4.08 -10.56
C ILE A 32 -3.96 -5.57 -10.49
N PRO A 33 -3.67 -6.35 -11.54
CA PRO A 33 -4.04 -7.78 -11.59
C PRO A 33 -3.51 -8.60 -10.41
N ASP A 34 -2.36 -8.24 -9.84
CA ASP A 34 -1.84 -8.90 -8.64
C ASP A 34 -2.68 -8.60 -7.39
N PHE A 35 -3.28 -7.40 -7.29
CA PHE A 35 -4.26 -7.09 -6.23
C PHE A 35 -5.51 -7.97 -6.39
N GLY A 36 -5.96 -8.21 -7.61
CA GLY A 36 -7.10 -9.08 -7.88
C GLY A 36 -6.94 -10.52 -7.35
N LYS A 37 -5.69 -10.98 -7.16
CA LYS A 37 -5.40 -12.33 -6.63
C LYS A 37 -5.55 -12.43 -5.12
N ILE A 38 -5.49 -11.32 -4.41
CA ILE A 38 -5.56 -11.26 -2.94
C ILE A 38 -6.93 -10.78 -2.43
N VAL A 39 -7.85 -10.41 -3.33
CA VAL A 39 -9.22 -10.03 -2.97
C VAL A 39 -9.91 -11.20 -2.26
N ALA A 40 -10.51 -10.91 -1.10
CA ALA A 40 -11.16 -11.89 -0.23
C ALA A 40 -10.25 -13.04 0.25
N MET A 41 -8.92 -12.89 0.16
CA MET A 41 -7.97 -13.88 0.65
C MET A 41 -7.86 -13.78 2.17
N MET A 42 -8.41 -14.76 2.89
CA MET A 42 -8.21 -14.90 4.33
C MET A 42 -6.80 -15.38 4.65
N GLN A 43 -6.19 -14.76 5.66
CA GLN A 43 -4.95 -15.25 6.25
C GLN A 43 -5.26 -15.96 7.57
N PHE A 44 -4.95 -17.24 7.65
CA PHE A 44 -5.17 -18.02 8.86
C PHE A 44 -3.98 -17.86 9.81
N SER A 45 -3.92 -16.76 10.55
CA SER A 45 -3.03 -16.63 11.72
C SER A 45 -3.70 -15.79 12.82
N MET A 46 -3.22 -15.92 14.06
CA MET A 46 -3.81 -15.24 15.23
C MET A 46 -3.81 -13.70 15.16
N TYR A 47 -3.09 -13.11 14.20
CA TYR A 47 -2.95 -11.66 14.06
C TYR A 47 -3.76 -11.07 12.89
N HIS A 48 -4.32 -11.88 12.00
CA HIS A 48 -5.06 -11.39 10.83
C HIS A 48 -6.58 -11.47 11.04
N HIS A 49 -7.17 -10.32 11.34
CA HIS A 49 -8.63 -10.17 11.46
C HIS A 49 -9.31 -9.89 10.10
N TYR A 50 -8.54 -9.47 9.09
CA TYR A 50 -9.04 -9.02 7.79
C TYR A 50 -8.47 -9.87 6.66
N THR A 51 -9.21 -9.92 5.54
CA THR A 51 -8.64 -10.41 4.27
C THR A 51 -7.51 -9.51 3.82
N VAL A 52 -6.57 -10.03 3.01
CA VAL A 52 -5.36 -9.29 2.62
C VAL A 52 -5.70 -7.94 1.96
N ASP A 53 -6.69 -7.90 1.08
CA ASP A 53 -7.15 -6.69 0.41
C ASP A 53 -7.72 -5.64 1.39
N GLU A 54 -8.57 -6.08 2.33
CA GLU A 54 -9.14 -5.23 3.37
C GLU A 54 -8.06 -4.67 4.30
N HIS A 55 -7.09 -5.50 4.67
CA HIS A 55 -5.93 -5.10 5.46
C HIS A 55 -5.15 -3.98 4.76
N LEU A 56 -4.80 -4.15 3.49
CA LEU A 56 -4.03 -3.15 2.73
C LEU A 56 -4.79 -1.82 2.61
N ILE A 57 -6.10 -1.87 2.35
CA ILE A 57 -6.94 -0.67 2.26
C ILE A 57 -6.99 0.06 3.60
N ARG A 58 -7.13 -0.65 4.73
CA ARG A 58 -7.08 -0.06 6.07
C ARG A 58 -5.72 0.54 6.40
N CYS A 59 -4.61 -0.10 6.01
CA CYS A 59 -3.28 0.48 6.20
C CYS A 59 -3.13 1.84 5.51
N ILE A 60 -3.75 2.03 4.34
CA ILE A 60 -3.80 3.34 3.68
C ILE A 60 -4.61 4.35 4.50
N GLY A 61 -5.73 3.93 5.08
CA GLY A 61 -6.52 4.76 6.00
C GLY A 61 -5.70 5.25 7.19
N VAL A 62 -5.00 4.34 7.87
CA VAL A 62 -4.13 4.66 9.01
C VAL A 62 -2.99 5.59 8.60
N LEU A 63 -2.34 5.36 7.46
CA LEU A 63 -1.29 6.27 6.97
C LEU A 63 -1.83 7.68 6.73
N ALA A 64 -3.02 7.80 6.14
CA ALA A 64 -3.68 9.09 5.91
C ALA A 64 -4.09 9.80 7.20
N GLU A 65 -4.49 9.05 8.24
CA GLU A 65 -4.77 9.60 9.58
C GLU A 65 -3.50 10.13 10.26
N ILE A 66 -2.39 9.38 10.18
CA ILE A 66 -1.08 9.83 10.68
C ILE A 66 -0.66 11.13 9.98
N GLU A 67 -0.82 11.18 8.65
CA GLU A 67 -0.45 12.34 7.85
C GLU A 67 -1.29 13.58 8.15
N ARG A 68 -2.60 13.42 8.36
CA ARG A 68 -3.51 14.53 8.70
C ARG A 68 -3.37 15.03 10.13
N GLY A 69 -2.74 14.24 11.01
CA GLY A 69 -2.52 14.56 12.41
C GLY A 69 -3.54 13.96 13.38
N ASP A 70 -4.56 13.29 12.87
CA ASP A 70 -5.52 12.57 13.72
C ASP A 70 -4.87 11.38 14.44
N GLY A 71 -3.79 10.84 13.88
CA GLY A 71 -3.01 9.74 14.44
C GLY A 71 -1.96 10.13 15.49
N GLU A 72 -1.77 11.41 15.82
CA GLU A 72 -0.65 11.87 16.68
C GLU A 72 -0.62 11.16 18.05
N LYS A 73 -1.79 10.99 18.69
CA LYS A 73 -1.87 10.36 20.01
C LYS A 73 -1.47 8.89 20.00
N VAL A 74 -1.74 8.19 18.90
CA VAL A 74 -1.50 6.73 18.77
C VAL A 74 -0.12 6.46 18.18
N HIS A 75 0.34 7.31 17.25
CA HIS A 75 1.58 7.17 16.51
C HIS A 75 2.42 8.47 16.53
N PRO A 76 2.87 8.93 17.72
CA PRO A 76 3.50 10.25 17.86
C PRO A 76 4.79 10.41 17.06
N LEU A 77 5.62 9.35 17.00
CA LEU A 77 6.86 9.36 16.22
C LEU A 77 6.58 9.45 14.72
N SER A 78 5.73 8.57 14.19
CA SER A 78 5.39 8.54 12.77
C SER A 78 4.75 9.85 12.32
N HIS A 79 3.88 10.43 13.16
CA HIS A 79 3.29 11.75 12.90
C HIS A 79 4.38 12.84 12.81
N THR A 80 5.29 12.89 13.78
CA THR A 80 6.38 13.89 13.83
C THR A 80 7.31 13.81 12.62
N LEU A 81 7.55 12.61 12.08
CA LEU A 81 8.42 12.39 10.92
C LEU A 81 7.74 12.70 9.59
N MET A 82 6.41 12.63 9.51
CA MET A 82 5.66 12.72 8.25
C MET A 82 5.95 14.00 7.43
N PRO A 83 6.05 15.21 8.03
CA PRO A 83 6.39 16.41 7.27
C PRO A 83 7.74 16.32 6.53
N GLY A 84 8.72 15.61 7.10
CA GLY A 84 10.04 15.40 6.48
C GLY A 84 10.00 14.45 5.27
N LEU A 85 8.97 13.61 5.16
CA LEU A 85 8.80 12.61 4.11
C LEU A 85 8.01 13.11 2.90
N LYS A 86 7.66 14.41 2.85
CA LYS A 86 6.82 14.99 1.79
C LYS A 86 7.28 14.66 0.36
N LYS A 87 8.60 14.58 0.12
CA LYS A 87 9.17 14.23 -1.19
C LYS A 87 8.93 12.76 -1.58
N SER A 88 8.87 11.87 -0.60
CA SER A 88 8.71 10.42 -0.77
C SER A 88 7.29 9.95 -0.47
N ARG A 89 6.34 10.89 -0.34
CA ARG A 89 4.95 10.61 0.03
C ARG A 89 4.29 9.59 -0.90
N GLU A 90 4.37 9.81 -2.22
CA GLU A 90 3.79 8.89 -3.21
C GLU A 90 4.40 7.48 -3.07
N ALA A 91 5.72 7.39 -2.91
CA ALA A 91 6.41 6.12 -2.70
C ALA A 91 5.95 5.41 -1.42
N LEU A 92 5.79 6.14 -0.31
CA LEU A 92 5.34 5.55 0.96
C LEU A 92 3.92 4.96 0.84
N TYR A 93 2.98 5.69 0.25
CA TYR A 93 1.62 5.19 0.03
C TYR A 93 1.60 3.96 -0.88
N VAL A 94 2.39 3.96 -1.95
CA VAL A 94 2.50 2.80 -2.83
C VAL A 94 3.13 1.60 -2.11
N ALA A 95 4.17 1.80 -1.31
CA ALA A 95 4.77 0.73 -0.52
C ALA A 95 3.75 0.11 0.47
N VAL A 96 2.98 0.95 1.16
CA VAL A 96 1.92 0.47 2.07
C VAL A 96 0.85 -0.32 1.33
N LEU A 97 0.42 0.11 0.14
CA LEU A 97 -0.54 -0.63 -0.67
C LEU A 97 -0.01 -1.98 -1.16
N LEU A 98 1.31 -2.11 -1.33
CA LEU A 98 1.92 -3.27 -1.99
C LEU A 98 2.61 -4.25 -1.04
N HIS A 99 2.80 -3.93 0.24
CA HIS A 99 3.65 -4.72 1.14
C HIS A 99 3.28 -6.22 1.20
N ASP A 100 1.97 -6.53 1.19
CA ASP A 100 1.45 -7.91 1.24
C ASP A 100 0.84 -8.38 -0.10
N ILE A 101 1.08 -7.67 -1.21
CA ILE A 101 0.41 -7.89 -2.51
C ILE A 101 0.63 -9.30 -3.10
N ALA A 102 1.68 -9.98 -2.65
CA ALA A 102 2.07 -11.29 -3.13
C ALA A 102 1.72 -12.44 -2.17
N LYS A 103 0.95 -12.19 -1.12
CA LYS A 103 0.49 -13.26 -0.22
C LYS A 103 -0.28 -14.35 -0.98
N GLY A 104 -0.11 -15.60 -0.51
CA GLY A 104 -0.68 -16.80 -1.13
C GLY A 104 0.11 -17.34 -2.34
N ARG A 105 1.26 -16.75 -2.68
CA ARG A 105 2.16 -17.31 -3.69
C ARG A 105 3.02 -18.45 -3.12
N PRO A 106 3.58 -19.33 -3.98
CA PRO A 106 4.48 -20.40 -3.55
C PRO A 106 5.86 -19.92 -3.04
N GLU A 107 6.24 -18.72 -3.45
CA GLU A 107 7.49 -18.03 -3.13
C GLU A 107 7.29 -17.06 -1.95
N ASP A 108 8.39 -16.61 -1.33
CA ASP A 108 8.34 -15.58 -0.28
C ASP A 108 7.59 -14.33 -0.79
N HIS A 109 6.57 -13.91 -0.04
CA HIS A 109 5.69 -12.84 -0.50
C HIS A 109 6.37 -11.47 -0.48
N SER A 110 7.40 -11.27 0.34
CA SER A 110 8.14 -10.02 0.40
C SER A 110 9.01 -9.88 -0.87
N GLU A 111 9.75 -10.92 -1.23
CA GLU A 111 10.55 -10.93 -2.47
C GLU A 111 9.68 -10.84 -3.73
N ALA A 112 8.58 -11.59 -3.75
CA ALA A 112 7.62 -11.57 -4.85
C ALA A 112 6.91 -10.21 -4.96
N GLY A 113 6.56 -9.62 -3.81
CA GLY A 113 6.01 -8.27 -3.72
C GLY A 113 6.97 -7.23 -4.28
N ALA A 114 8.25 -7.33 -3.94
CA ALA A 114 9.28 -6.43 -4.45
C ALA A 114 9.44 -6.53 -5.99
N ARG A 115 9.39 -7.75 -6.55
CA ARG A 115 9.37 -7.95 -8.02
C ARG A 115 8.14 -7.32 -8.66
N ILE A 116 6.97 -7.42 -8.02
CA ILE A 116 5.74 -6.78 -8.49
C ILE A 116 5.89 -5.26 -8.45
N ALA A 117 6.40 -4.70 -7.35
CA ALA A 117 6.64 -3.26 -7.20
C ALA A 117 7.56 -2.71 -8.30
N ARG A 118 8.72 -3.35 -8.54
CA ARG A 118 9.64 -2.96 -9.63
C ARG A 118 8.98 -2.92 -11.00
N ARG A 119 8.03 -3.84 -11.23
CA ARG A 119 7.26 -3.88 -12.48
C ARG A 119 6.20 -2.78 -12.56
N ILE A 120 5.42 -2.54 -11.50
CA ILE A 120 4.22 -1.69 -11.60
C ILE A 120 4.45 -0.21 -11.27
N CYS A 121 5.43 0.12 -10.42
CA CYS A 121 5.73 1.50 -10.03
C CYS A 121 6.06 2.41 -11.24
N PRO A 122 6.85 1.98 -12.24
CA PRO A 122 7.10 2.78 -13.44
C PRO A 122 5.81 3.07 -14.22
N HIS A 123 4.88 2.11 -14.28
CA HIS A 123 3.58 2.33 -14.91
C HIS A 123 2.73 3.34 -14.13
N MET A 124 2.85 3.38 -12.80
CA MET A 124 2.21 4.40 -11.95
C MET A 124 2.83 5.80 -12.12
N GLY A 125 4.01 5.91 -12.73
CA GLY A 125 4.73 7.16 -12.97
C GLY A 125 5.77 7.50 -11.91
N LEU A 126 6.17 6.53 -11.08
CA LEU A 126 7.26 6.70 -10.12
C LEU A 126 8.60 6.77 -10.84
N SER A 127 9.52 7.54 -10.29
CA SER A 127 10.90 7.57 -10.77
C SER A 127 11.60 6.22 -10.54
N PRO A 128 12.73 5.95 -11.21
CA PRO A 128 13.52 4.75 -10.92
C PRO A 128 13.96 4.67 -9.45
N ALA A 129 14.30 5.81 -8.83
CA ALA A 129 14.71 5.88 -7.43
C ALA A 129 13.55 5.58 -6.48
N ASP A 130 12.36 6.14 -6.74
CA ASP A 130 11.16 5.86 -5.95
C ASP A 130 10.72 4.40 -6.13
N THR A 131 10.80 3.88 -7.35
CA THR A 131 10.48 2.47 -7.66
C THR A 131 11.35 1.52 -6.83
N GLU A 132 12.66 1.76 -6.78
CA GLU A 132 13.55 0.92 -5.98
C GLU A 132 13.32 1.12 -4.48
N THR A 133 13.00 2.33 -4.04
CA THR A 133 12.63 2.61 -2.64
C THR A 133 11.37 1.83 -2.24
N VAL A 134 10.33 1.84 -3.08
CA VAL A 134 9.11 1.04 -2.85
C VAL A 134 9.45 -0.45 -2.82
N ALA A 135 10.20 -0.94 -3.80
CA ALA A 135 10.56 -2.35 -3.87
C ALA A 135 11.33 -2.79 -2.61
N TRP A 136 12.30 -1.99 -2.17
CA TRP A 136 13.07 -2.25 -0.97
C TRP A 136 12.20 -2.26 0.30
N LEU A 137 11.27 -1.30 0.44
CA LEU A 137 10.33 -1.25 1.56
C LEU A 137 9.40 -2.48 1.58
N VAL A 138 8.90 -2.89 0.41
CA VAL A 138 8.06 -4.09 0.26
C VAL A 138 8.86 -5.35 0.58
N GLU A 139 10.12 -5.45 0.13
CA GLU A 139 10.97 -6.61 0.41
C GLU A 139 11.29 -6.75 1.91
N ASN A 140 11.40 -5.63 2.64
CA ASN A 140 11.85 -5.60 4.03
C ASN A 140 10.71 -5.34 5.04
N HIS A 141 9.43 -5.35 4.61
CA HIS A 141 8.32 -4.96 5.49
C HIS A 141 8.21 -5.83 6.76
N LEU A 142 8.59 -7.11 6.69
CA LEU A 142 8.62 -8.01 7.84
C LEU A 142 9.77 -7.75 8.81
N VAL A 143 10.88 -7.14 8.36
CA VAL A 143 11.99 -6.75 9.24
C VAL A 143 11.56 -5.61 10.17
N MET A 144 10.55 -4.85 9.74
CA MET A 144 9.99 -3.71 10.45
C MET A 144 8.67 -4.03 11.19
N SER A 145 8.18 -5.27 11.12
CA SER A 145 6.88 -5.71 11.65
C SER A 145 7.00 -6.50 12.94
#